data_AF-A6P7M2-F1
#
_entry.id   AF-A6P7M2-F1
#
_cell.length_a   1.000
_cell.length_b   1.000
_cell.length_c   1.000
_cell.angle_alpha   90.00
_cell.angle_beta   90.00
_cell.angle_gamma   90.00
#
_symmetry.space_group_name_H-M   'P 1'
#
loop_
_entity.id
_entity.type
_entity.pdbx_description
1 polymer ?
#
loop_
_entity_poly.entity_id
_entity_poly.type
_entity_poly.pdbx_seq_one_letter_code
_entity_poly.pdbx_strand_id
1 'polypeptide(L)' 'FYIKPNYAGRCSHVCNGGFIVLHEKRGLGIGKELGLKYLDWAPRLGYVYSVFNLVFAT' A
#
# COMPACT_ATOMS: atom_id res chain seq x y z
N PHE A 1 -7.88 -0.40 -0.16
CA PHE A 1 -6.61 0.35 -0.27
C PHE A 1 -6.47 0.78 -1.72
N TYR A 2 -5.56 1.71 -2.02
CA TYR A 2 -5.21 2.06 -3.39
C TYR A 2 -3.77 1.66 -3.70
N ILE A 3 -3.46 1.54 -4.99
CA ILE A 3 -2.10 1.41 -5.52
C ILE A 3 -1.97 2.42 -6.65
N LYS A 4 -0.96 3.29 -6.59
CA LYS A 4 -0.67 4.28 -7.65
C LYS A 4 0.83 4.49 -7.79
N PRO A 5 1.31 5.07 -8.90
CA PRO A 5 2.70 5.51 -9.01
C PRO A 5 3.02 6.55 -7.92
N ASN A 6 4.13 6.37 -7.20
CA ASN A 6 4.61 7.34 -6.22
C ASN A 6 5.26 8.56 -6.90
N TYR A 7 5.80 8.36 -8.09
CA TYR A 7 6.51 9.36 -8.89
C TYR A 7 6.06 9.32 -10.35
N ALA A 8 6.21 10.43 -11.07
CA ALA A 8 5.93 10.50 -12.50
C ALA A 8 7.11 10.00 -13.36
N GLY A 9 6.83 9.63 -14.61
CA GLY A 9 7.86 9.34 -15.61
C GLY A 9 8.72 8.11 -15.28
N ARG A 10 10.05 8.27 -15.30
CA ARG A 10 11.02 7.16 -15.18
C ARG A 10 10.93 6.39 -13.87
N CYS A 11 10.38 6.99 -12.81
CA CYS A 11 10.23 6.37 -11.49
C CYS A 11 8.80 5.87 -11.22
N SER A 12 7.93 5.81 -12.23
CA SER A 12 6.54 5.34 -12.08
C SER A 12 6.39 3.87 -11.73
N HIS A 13 7.46 3.09 -11.92
CA HIS A 13 7.56 1.68 -11.50
C HIS A 13 7.62 1.50 -9.97
N VAL A 14 7.80 2.60 -9.22
CA VAL A 14 7.71 2.65 -7.76
C VAL A 14 6.29 3.03 -7.37
N CYS A 15 5.57 2.13 -6.72
CA CYS A 15 4.23 2.39 -6.22
C CYS A 15 4.20 2.96 -4.81
N ASN A 16 3.08 3.59 -4.49
CA ASN A 16 2.65 3.93 -3.15
C ASN A 16 1.26 3.32 -2.91
N GLY A 17 0.94 3.07 -1.65
CA GLY A 17 -0.38 2.63 -1.23
C GLY A 17 -0.83 3.33 0.06
N GLY A 18 -2.15 3.43 0.20
CA GLY A 18 -2.79 3.91 1.42
C GLY A 18 -3.83 2.92 1.92
N PHE A 19 -3.84 2.70 3.23
CA PHE A 19 -4.69 1.74 3.90
C PHE A 19 -5.57 2.45 4.93
N ILE A 20 -6.84 2.07 4.96
CA ILE A 20 -7.80 2.55 5.95
C ILE A 20 -8.55 1.32 6.48
N VAL A 21 -8.66 1.22 7.79
CA VAL A 21 -9.48 0.23 8.48
C VAL A 21 -10.57 0.98 9.24
N LEU A 22 -11.82 0.56 9.06
CA LEU A 22 -12.96 1.10 9.80
C LEU A 22 -12.70 1.01 11.31
N HIS A 23 -13.05 2.06 12.04
CA HIS A 23 -12.78 2.16 13.47
C HIS A 23 -13.34 0.97 14.26
N GLU A 24 -14.57 0.57 13.94
CA GLU A 24 -15.29 -0.55 14.56
C GLU A 24 -14.66 -1.93 14.28
N LYS A 25 -13.73 -2.02 13.33
CA LYS A 25 -13.08 -3.28 12.92
C LYS A 25 -11.59 -3.33 13.27
N ARG A 26 -11.14 -2.42 14.14
CA ARG A 26 -9.76 -2.43 14.68
C ARG A 26 -9.55 -3.66 15.58
N GLY A 27 -8.29 -4.08 15.73
CA GLY A 27 -7.93 -5.26 16.52
C GLY A 27 -8.16 -6.62 15.83
N LEU A 28 -8.85 -6.64 14.68
CA LEU A 28 -9.18 -7.87 13.94
C LEU A 28 -8.12 -8.28 12.90
N GLY A 29 -6.95 -7.64 12.89
CA GLY A 29 -5.89 -7.97 11.92
C GLY A 29 -6.15 -7.53 10.46
N ILE A 30 -7.24 -6.82 10.18
CA ILE A 30 -7.62 -6.40 8.81
C ILE A 30 -6.52 -5.57 8.14
N GLY A 31 -5.84 -4.68 8.87
CA GLY A 31 -4.73 -3.90 8.33
C GLY A 31 -3.59 -4.77 7.78
N LYS A 32 -3.30 -5.90 8.46
CA LYS A 32 -2.31 -6.88 8.01
C LYS A 32 -2.78 -7.58 6.73
N GLU A 33 -4.05 -8.01 6.68
CA GLU A 33 -4.61 -8.65 5.49
C GLU A 33 -4.61 -7.71 4.28
N LEU A 34 -4.96 -6.43 4.46
CA LEU A 34 -4.88 -5.43 3.39
C LEU A 34 -3.43 -5.27 2.89
N GLY A 35 -2.45 -5.27 3.79
CA GLY A 35 -1.03 -5.24 3.44
C GLY A 35 -0.57 -6.49 2.65
N LEU A 36 -1.05 -7.68 3.04
CA LEU A 36 -0.77 -8.91 2.29
C LEU A 36 -1.37 -8.86 0.88
N LYS A 37 -2.62 -8.40 0.74
CA LYS A 37 -3.24 -8.20 -0.58
C LYS A 37 -2.51 -7.15 -1.40
N TYR A 38 -2.01 -6.08 -0.79
CA TYR A 38 -1.19 -5.10 -1.49
C TYR A 38 0.10 -5.72 -2.06
N LEU A 39 0.78 -6.57 -1.28
CA LEU A 39 1.99 -7.28 -1.75
C LEU A 39 1.70 -8.24 -2.89
N ASP A 40 0.52 -8.86 -2.93
CA ASP A 40 0.09 -9.71 -4.05
C ASP A 40 -0.28 -8.90 -5.30
N TRP A 41 -0.97 -7.77 -5.14
CA TRP A 41 -1.47 -6.97 -6.25
C TRP A 41 -0.45 -6.01 -6.87
N ALA A 42 0.45 -5.41 -6.09
CA ALA A 42 1.39 -4.41 -6.61
C ALA A 42 2.30 -4.98 -7.73
N PRO A 43 2.90 -6.18 -7.60
CA PRO A 43 3.67 -6.78 -8.69
C PRO A 43 2.82 -7.13 -9.92
N ARG A 44 1.57 -7.58 -9.71
CA ARG A 44 0.64 -7.91 -10.81
C ARG A 44 0.25 -6.68 -11.64
N LEU A 45 0.28 -5.49 -11.03
CA LEU A 45 0.07 -4.22 -11.72
C LEU A 45 1.34 -3.67 -12.41
N GLY A 46 2.46 -4.40 -12.34
CA GLY A 46 3.72 -4.03 -13.00
C GLY A 46 4.65 -3.16 -12.15
N TYR A 47 4.34 -2.94 -10.87
CA TYR A 47 5.25 -2.21 -9.98
C TYR A 47 6.32 -3.15 -9.43
N VAL A 48 7.56 -2.66 -9.37
CA VAL A 48 8.72 -3.45 -8.90
C VAL A 48 9.20 -3.02 -7.52
N TYR A 49 8.77 -1.86 -7.05
CA TYR A 49 9.16 -1.32 -5.75
C TYR A 49 7.99 -0.57 -5.10
N SER A 50 8.00 -0.48 -3.78
CA SER A 50 6.95 0.19 -3.00
C SER A 50 7.60 1.12 -1.96
N VAL A 51 7.11 2.35 -1.87
CA VAL A 51 7.56 3.33 -0.87
C VAL A 51 6.35 3.94 -0.16
N PHE A 52 6.42 3.95 1.17
CA PHE A 52 5.51 4.74 2.00
C PHE A 52 6.26 5.98 2.50
N ASN A 53 5.92 7.15 1.96
CA ASN A 53 6.68 8.37 2.23
C ASN A 53 6.58 8.81 3.70
N LEU A 54 5.45 8.55 4.35
CA LEU A 54 5.18 8.95 5.74
C LEU A 54 4.44 7.82 6.47
N VAL A 55 5.07 7.28 7.52
CA VAL A 55 4.50 6.28 8.41
C VAL A 55 4.83 6.70 9.84
N PHE A 56 3.80 7.03 10.62
CA PHE A 56 3.97 7.44 12.02
C PHE A 56 3.57 6.28 12.95
N ALA A 57 4.35 6.09 14.00
CA ALA A 57 3.99 5.20 15.11
C ALA A 57 3.33 6.01 16.24
N THR A 58 2.53 5.32 17.05
CA THR A 58 1.90 5.84 18.27
C THR A 58 2.37 5.07 19.47
#